data_AF-A0A812YR13-F1
#
_entry.id   AF-A0A812YR13-F1
#
_cell.length_a   1.000
_cell.length_b   1.000
_cell.length_c   1.000
_cell.angle_alpha   90.00
_cell.angle_beta   90.00
_cell.angle_gamma   90.00
#
_symmetry.space_group_name_H-M   'P 1'
#
loop_
_entity.id
_entity.type
_entity.pdbx_description
1 polymer ?
#
loop_
_entity_poly.entity_id
_entity_poly.type
_entity_poly.pdbx_seq_one_letter_code
_entity_poly.pdbx_strand_id
1 'polypeptide(L)'
;MINSFIFCVIIMAITEGRKFGAFMKLASTNNVVLLNLIYSGLWFYAYNELATFTIKKTNAVTSSVANTAKRVIVIVGVALVMHESLSPLKLIGCSIGIGGVFLYSVIDDLLKK
;
A
#
# COMPACT_ATOMS: atom_id res chain seq x y z
N MET A 1 -9.53 -13.23 -4.76
CA MET A 1 -10.20 -11.92 -4.94
C MET A 1 -11.68 -11.95 -4.60
N ILE A 2 -12.49 -12.84 -5.20
CA ILE A 2 -13.92 -12.99 -4.87
C ILE A 2 -14.16 -13.30 -3.39
N ASN A 3 -13.36 -14.20 -2.80
CA ASN A 3 -13.49 -14.54 -1.38
C ASN A 3 -13.25 -13.32 -0.47
N SER A 4 -12.18 -12.55 -0.73
CA SER A 4 -11.86 -11.32 0.01
C SER A 4 -12.94 -10.25 -0.15
N PHE A 5 -13.57 -10.16 -1.32
CA PHE A 5 -14.66 -9.22 -1.56
C PHE A 5 -15.90 -9.56 -0.71
N ILE A 6 -16.32 -10.83 -0.69
CA ILE A 6 -17.47 -11.28 0.10
C ILE A 6 -17.23 -11.02 1.60
N PHE A 7 -16.03 -11.34 2.10
CA PHE A 7 -15.67 -11.05 3.49
C PHE A 7 -15.70 -9.55 3.81
N CYS A 8 -15.15 -8.69 2.95
CA CYS A 8 -15.21 -7.25 3.16
C CYS A 8 -16.64 -6.70 3.16
N VAL A 9 -17.52 -7.19 2.28
CA VAL A 9 -18.93 -6.75 2.22
C VAL A 9 -19.67 -7.14 3.49
N ILE A 10 -19.46 -8.35 4.01
CA ILE A 10 -20.08 -8.78 5.28
C ILE A 10 -19.61 -7.91 6.44
N ILE A 11 -18.30 -7.66 6.56
CA ILE A 11 -17.75 -6.83 7.62
C ILE A 11 -18.27 -5.40 7.51
N MET A 12 -18.30 -4.81 6.31
CA MET A 12 -18.83 -3.48 6.06
C MET A 12 -20.31 -3.37 6.48
N ALA A 13 -21.12 -4.37 6.15
CA ALA A 13 -22.54 -4.38 6.52
C ALA A 13 -22.74 -4.39 8.04
N ILE A 14 -21.89 -5.11 8.77
CA ILE A 14 -21.95 -5.21 10.24
C ILE A 14 -21.46 -3.93 10.92
N THR A 15 -20.34 -3.36 10.48
CA THR A 15 -19.69 -2.23 11.16
C THR A 15 -20.21 -0.87 10.72
N GLU A 16 -20.39 -0.67 9.42
CA GLU A 16 -20.67 0.64 8.81
C GLU A 16 -21.98 0.70 8.01
N GLY A 17 -22.77 -0.37 7.99
CA GLY A 17 -24.03 -0.45 7.24
C GLY A 17 -25.00 0.71 7.51
N ARG A 18 -25.00 1.27 8.73
CA ARG A 18 -25.82 2.44 9.10
C ARG A 18 -25.43 3.74 8.38
N LYS A 19 -24.18 3.88 7.93
CA LYS A 19 -23.66 5.08 7.24
C LYS A 19 -23.79 4.99 5.72
N PHE A 20 -24.20 3.85 5.18
CA PHE A 20 -24.30 3.61 3.74
C PHE A 20 -25.26 4.57 3.04
N GLY A 21 -26.42 4.88 3.65
CA GLY A 21 -27.36 5.85 3.08
C GLY A 21 -26.81 7.28 2.98
N ALA A 22 -26.02 7.71 3.98
CA ALA A 22 -25.36 9.01 3.95
C ALA A 22 -24.24 9.05 2.90
N PHE A 23 -23.50 7.94 2.75
CA PHE A 23 -22.48 7.79 1.73
C PHE A 23 -23.07 7.88 0.31
N MET A 24 -24.17 7.17 0.03
CA MET A 24 -24.83 7.23 -1.29
C MET A 24 -25.31 8.65 -1.63
N LYS A 25 -25.78 9.41 -0.63
CA LYS A 25 -26.17 10.81 -0.82
C LYS A 25 -24.96 11.69 -1.13
N LEU A 26 -23.83 11.49 -0.44
CA LEU A 26 -22.56 12.19 -0.69
C LEU A 26 -21.98 11.86 -2.06
N ALA A 27 -22.02 10.59 -2.48
CA ALA A 27 -21.53 10.14 -3.78
C ALA A 27 -22.32 10.75 -4.94
N SER A 28 -23.65 10.88 -4.80
CA SER A 28 -24.48 11.52 -5.83
C SER A 28 -24.39 13.05 -5.82
N THR A 29 -24.01 13.66 -4.69
CA THR A 29 -23.92 15.12 -4.58
C THR A 29 -22.56 15.66 -5.04
N ASN A 30 -21.49 14.89 -4.86
CA ASN A 30 -20.14 15.33 -5.20
C ASN A 30 -19.41 14.32 -6.10
N ASN A 31 -19.27 14.70 -7.37
CA ASN A 31 -18.66 13.85 -8.39
C ASN A 31 -17.16 13.56 -8.10
N VAL A 32 -16.49 14.42 -7.32
CA VAL A 32 -15.09 14.20 -6.90
C VAL A 32 -14.97 12.99 -5.99
N VAL A 33 -15.97 12.74 -5.12
CA VAL A 33 -15.96 11.58 -4.22
C VAL A 33 -16.09 10.29 -5.02
N LEU A 34 -16.95 10.29 -6.04
CA LEU A 34 -17.13 9.13 -6.93
C LEU A 34 -15.86 8.85 -7.74
N LEU A 35 -15.27 9.89 -8.34
CA LEU A 35 -14.03 9.74 -9.10
C LEU A 35 -12.88 9.25 -8.21
N ASN A 36 -12.69 9.84 -7.03
CA ASN A 36 -11.65 9.39 -6.09
C ASN A 36 -11.87 7.94 -5.62
N LEU A 37 -13.13 7.52 -5.44
CA LEU A 37 -13.45 6.12 -5.13
C LEU A 37 -13.05 5.18 -6.27
N ILE A 38 -13.38 5.54 -7.52
CA ILE A 38 -13.03 4.75 -8.70
C ILE A 38 -11.51 4.68 -8.85
N TYR A 39 -10.81 5.82 -8.77
CA TYR A 39 -9.35 5.87 -8.90
C TYR A 39 -8.64 5.08 -7.78
N SER A 40 -9.06 5.25 -6.53
CA SER A 40 -8.46 4.51 -5.41
C SER A 40 -8.71 3.01 -5.51
N GLY A 41 -9.91 2.58 -5.93
CA GLY A 41 -10.24 1.19 -6.19
C GLY A 41 -9.42 0.58 -7.33
N LEU A 42 -9.27 1.31 -8.44
CA LEU A 42 -8.46 0.88 -9.58
C LEU A 42 -6.98 0.74 -9.20
N TRP A 43 -6.42 1.72 -8.50
CA TRP A 43 -5.03 1.71 -8.06
C TRP A 43 -4.77 0.58 -7.06
N PHE A 44 -5.72 0.34 -6.15
CA PHE A 44 -5.64 -0.77 -5.21
C PHE A 44 -5.71 -2.13 -5.92
N TYR A 45 -6.60 -2.31 -6.89
CA TYR A 45 -6.69 -3.53 -7.68
C TYR A 45 -5.38 -3.80 -8.44
N ALA A 46 -4.89 -2.81 -9.19
CA ALA A 46 -3.65 -2.92 -9.95
C ALA A 46 -2.45 -3.25 -9.05
N TYR A 47 -2.35 -2.59 -7.89
CA TYR A 47 -1.31 -2.89 -6.91
C TYR A 47 -1.35 -4.35 -6.42
N ASN A 48 -2.54 -4.87 -6.08
CA ASN A 48 -2.66 -6.24 -5.56
C ASN A 48 -2.38 -7.29 -6.64
N GLU A 49 -2.78 -7.03 -7.89
CA GLU A 49 -2.49 -7.92 -9.01
C GLU A 49 -0.97 -8.01 -9.28
N LEU A 50 -0.30 -6.85 -9.34
CA LEU A 50 1.16 -6.78 -9.48
C LEU A 50 1.88 -7.43 -8.29
N ALA A 51 1.45 -7.18 -7.05
CA ALA A 51 2.04 -7.79 -5.87
C ALA A 51 1.91 -9.32 -5.88
N THR A 52 0.76 -9.84 -6.31
CA THR A 52 0.55 -11.30 -6.44
C THR A 52 1.43 -11.90 -7.52
N PHE A 53 1.64 -11.19 -8.63
CA PHE A 53 2.57 -11.61 -9.67
C PHE A 53 4.02 -11.66 -9.16
N THR A 54 4.46 -10.64 -8.41
CA THR A 54 5.79 -10.60 -7.81
C THR A 54 6.01 -11.74 -6.82
N ILE A 55 5.07 -11.99 -5.90
CA ILE A 55 5.18 -13.08 -4.91
C ILE A 55 5.32 -14.45 -5.57
N LYS A 56 4.67 -14.68 -6.72
CA LYS A 56 4.81 -15.93 -7.48
C LYS A 56 6.19 -16.11 -8.12
N LYS A 57 6.92 -15.01 -8.34
CA LYS A 57 8.23 -14.98 -9.00
C LYS A 57 9.39 -14.83 -8.02
N THR A 58 9.13 -14.48 -6.77
CA THR A 58 10.16 -14.21 -5.74
C THR A 58 9.96 -15.04 -4.49
N ASN A 59 11.04 -15.35 -3.79
CA ASN A 59 10.97 -16.05 -2.51
C ASN A 59 10.30 -15.19 -1.42
N ALA A 60 9.80 -15.85 -0.36
CA ALA A 60 9.13 -15.19 0.76
C ALA A 60 10.02 -14.13 1.47
N VAL A 61 11.33 -14.38 1.54
CA VAL A 61 12.31 -13.45 2.13
C VAL A 61 12.42 -12.18 1.28
N THR A 62 12.61 -12.32 -0.03
CA THR A 62 12.70 -11.19 -0.98
C THR A 62 11.42 -10.36 -0.98
N SER A 63 10.25 -11.02 -0.93
CA SER A 63 8.95 -10.34 -0.84
C SER A 63 8.81 -9.52 0.45
N SER A 64 9.32 -10.03 1.57
CA SER A 64 9.31 -9.32 2.87
C SER A 64 10.23 -8.10 2.87
N VAL A 65 11.44 -8.24 2.30
CA VAL A 65 12.38 -7.11 2.15
C VAL A 65 11.81 -6.06 1.21
N ALA A 66 11.23 -6.47 0.07
CA ALA A 66 10.57 -5.55 -0.86
C ALA A 66 9.39 -4.80 -0.21
N ASN A 67 8.63 -5.44 0.68
CA ASN A 67 7.56 -4.78 1.42
C ASN A 67 8.10 -3.71 2.39
N THR A 68 9.23 -3.99 3.04
CA THR A 68 9.92 -3.01 3.90
C THR A 68 10.42 -1.82 3.06
N ALA A 69 11.05 -2.09 1.91
CA ALA A 69 11.50 -1.05 0.98
C ALA A 69 10.35 -0.15 0.52
N LYS A 70 9.23 -0.77 0.08
CA LYS A 70 8.03 -0.05 -0.36
C LYS A 70 7.53 0.92 0.71
N ARG A 71 7.48 0.49 1.97
CA ARG A 71 7.02 1.33 3.09
C ARG A 71 7.91 2.56 3.27
N VAL A 72 9.23 2.39 3.22
CA VAL A 72 10.18 3.51 3.37
C VAL A 72 10.03 4.50 2.20
N ILE A 73 9.92 4.00 0.97
CA ILE A 73 9.71 4.84 -0.22
C ILE A 73 8.42 5.66 -0.10
N VAL A 74 7.33 5.05 0.37
CA VAL A 74 6.06 5.76 0.58
C VAL A 74 6.18 6.85 1.66
N ILE A 75 6.86 6.56 2.77
CA ILE A 75 7.07 7.56 3.85
C ILE A 75 7.84 8.77 3.31
N VAL A 76 8.94 8.54 2.57
CA VAL A 76 9.75 9.61 1.99
C VAL A 76 8.98 10.36 0.89
N GLY A 77 8.22 9.65 0.05
CA GLY A 77 7.41 10.28 -1.00
C GLY A 77 6.32 11.19 -0.43
N VAL A 78 5.61 10.73 0.61
CA VAL A 78 4.59 11.54 1.30
C VAL A 78 5.21 12.75 1.98
N ALA A 79 6.40 12.59 2.59
CA ALA A 79 7.15 13.70 3.18
C ALA A 79 7.41 14.83 2.17
N LEU A 80 7.88 14.44 0.97
CA LEU A 80 8.23 15.38 -0.09
C LEU A 80 6.99 16.08 -0.65
N VAL A 81 5.89 15.34 -0.85
CA VAL A 81 4.65 15.89 -1.43
C VAL A 81 3.89 16.77 -0.44
N MET A 82 3.84 16.38 0.83
CA MET A 82 3.11 17.12 1.87
C MET A 82 3.93 18.27 2.47
N HIS A 83 5.23 18.37 2.15
CA HIS A 83 6.17 19.34 2.74
C HIS A 83 6.15 19.36 4.28
N GLU A 84 5.79 18.25 4.92
CA GLU A 84 5.83 18.15 6.38
C GLU A 84 7.21 17.71 6.87
N SER A 85 7.66 18.35 7.95
CA SER A 85 8.88 17.98 8.64
C SER A 85 8.76 16.59 9.26
N LEU A 86 9.57 15.63 8.78
CA LEU A 86 9.69 14.34 9.44
C LEU A 86 10.35 14.49 10.80
N SER A 87 9.76 13.86 11.82
CA SER A 87 10.43 13.66 13.10
C SER A 87 11.79 13.00 12.88
N PRO A 88 12.85 13.42 13.60
CA PRO A 88 14.19 12.85 13.45
C PRO A 88 14.23 11.32 13.56
N LEU A 89 13.36 10.73 14.38
CA LEU A 89 13.23 9.28 14.53
C LEU A 89 12.75 8.59 13.25
N LYS A 90 11.81 9.20 12.52
CA LYS A 90 11.32 8.67 11.24
C LYS A 90 12.43 8.71 10.19
N LEU A 91 13.24 9.75 10.19
CA LEU A 91 14.33 9.92 9.24
C LEU A 91 15.42 8.86 9.47
N ILE A 92 15.84 8.65 10.72
CA ILE A 92 16.78 7.56 11.08
C ILE A 92 16.22 6.19 10.70
N GLY A 93 14.94 5.93 10.99
CA GLY A 93 14.29 4.67 10.63
C GLY A 93 14.25 4.43 9.11
N CYS A 94 14.03 5.49 8.31
CA CYS A 94 14.09 5.40 6.86
C CYS A 94 15.52 5.13 6.36
N SER A 95 16.53 5.79 6.91
CA SER A 95 17.94 5.56 6.55
C SER A 95 18.38 4.12 6.83
N ILE A 96 18.03 3.58 8.01
CA ILE A 96 18.33 2.18 8.36
C ILE A 96 17.58 1.22 7.43
N GLY A 97 16.30 1.49 7.14
CA GLY A 97 15.50 0.68 6.23
C GLY A 97 16.05 0.63 4.81
N ILE A 98 16.47 1.78 4.26
CA ILE A 98 17.11 1.85 2.94
C ILE A 98 18.46 1.11 2.96
N GLY A 99 19.28 1.31 3.99
CA GLY A 99 20.56 0.61 4.14
C GLY A 99 20.40 -0.91 4.21
N GLY A 100 19.41 -1.41 4.95
CA GLY A 100 19.12 -2.83 5.05
C GLY A 100 18.64 -3.45 3.74
N VAL A 101 17.79 -2.75 2.99
CA VAL A 101 17.34 -3.18 1.66
C VAL A 101 18.52 -3.20 0.68
N PHE A 102 19.37 -2.17 0.70
CA PHE A 102 20.55 -2.09 -0.17
C PHE A 102 21.53 -3.23 0.11
N LEU A 103 21.84 -3.50 1.38
CA LEU A 103 22.68 -4.63 1.78
C LEU A 103 22.11 -5.97 1.32
N TYR A 104 20.80 -6.18 1.51
CA TYR A 104 20.14 -7.39 1.02
C TYR A 104 20.26 -7.54 -0.49
N SER A 105 20.05 -6.47 -1.26
CA SER A 105 20.20 -6.47 -2.72
C SER A 105 21.63 -6.82 -3.16
N VAL A 106 22.66 -6.29 -2.47
CA VAL A 106 24.06 -6.61 -2.78
C VAL A 106 24.38 -8.08 -2.46
N ILE A 107 23.91 -8.60 -1.34
CA ILE A 107 24.14 -10.00 -0.95
C ILE A 107 23.41 -10.95 -1.92
N ASP A 108 22.17 -10.64 -2.30
CA ASP A 108 21.41 -11.45 -3.26
C ASP A 108 22.09 -11.51 -4.64
N ASP A 109 22.70 -10.42 -5.08
CA ASP A 109 23.44 -10.35 -6.34
C ASP A 109 24.76 -11.14 -6.27
N LEU A 110 25.44 -11.10 -5.13
CA LEU A 110 26.66 -11.88 -4.88
C LEU A 110 26.40 -13.39 -4.80
N LEU A 111 25.28 -13.81 -4.20
CA LEU A 111 24.92 -15.23 -4.04
C LEU A 111 24.35 -15.86 -5.32
N LYS A 112 23.93 -15.05 -6.29
CA LYS A 112 23.46 -15.53 -7.61
C LYS A 112 24.59 -15.92 -8.56
N LYS A 113 25.85 -15.65 -8.20
CA LYS A 113 27.04 -15.95 -8.97
C LYS A 113 27.58 -17.33 -8.62
#